data_AF-C6BXF1-F1
#
_entry.id   AF-C6BXF1-F1
#
_cell.length_a   1.000
_cell.length_b   1.000
_cell.length_c   1.000
_cell.angle_alpha   90.00
_cell.angle_beta   90.00
_cell.angle_gamma   90.00
#
_symmetry.space_group_name_H-M   'P 1'
#
loop_
_entity.id
_entity.type
_entity.pdbx_description
1 polymer ?
#
loop_
_entity_poly.entity_id
_entity_poly.type
_entity_poly.pdbx_seq_one_letter_code
_entity_poly.pdbx_strand_id
1 'polypeptide(L)'
;MSLSKIDLLNKKFSKSLFGYSKSEVDQLMVELAEVLGTSADEKKQLQKMVSRRESTITEFRQREETLRDTLMTTQKMVDDLKATARKEAEVIINEAHSRAEVILQQAHNRLAQIHEDINELKRQRTRFEVELKALLESHLKTLEIGDPEVEKVEAIESKLKFFKKAK
;
A
#
# COMPACT_ATOMS: atom_id res chain seq x y z
N MET A 1 0.72 -72.77 -11.74
CA MET A 1 1.99 -73.51 -11.86
C MET A 1 2.62 -73.11 -13.18
N SER A 2 3.73 -72.38 -13.17
CA SER A 2 4.44 -72.01 -14.40
C SER A 2 5.57 -73.00 -14.61
N LEU A 3 5.50 -73.75 -15.70
CA LEU A 3 6.62 -74.53 -16.20
C LEU A 3 7.80 -73.58 -16.43
N SER A 4 9.00 -73.91 -15.95
CA SER A 4 10.22 -73.12 -16.20
C SER A 4 11.07 -73.74 -17.32
N LYS A 5 12.04 -72.98 -17.84
CA LYS A 5 13.04 -73.48 -18.79
C LYS A 5 13.71 -74.77 -18.27
N ILE A 6 14.05 -74.81 -16.98
CA ILE A 6 14.65 -75.96 -16.31
C ILE A 6 13.67 -77.14 -16.23
N ASP A 7 12.38 -76.89 -16.01
CA ASP A 7 11.37 -77.94 -15.94
C ASP A 7 11.12 -78.59 -17.30
N LEU A 8 11.17 -77.81 -18.39
CA LEU A 8 11.10 -78.31 -19.76
C LEU A 8 12.32 -79.19 -20.10
N LEU A 9 13.53 -78.72 -19.82
CA LEU A 9 14.77 -79.46 -20.12
C LEU A 9 14.89 -80.77 -19.32
N ASN A 10 14.35 -80.82 -18.10
CA ASN A 10 14.39 -82.01 -17.24
C ASN A 10 13.18 -82.93 -17.43
N LYS A 11 12.23 -82.60 -18.31
CA LYS A 11 11.01 -83.39 -18.49
C LYS A 11 11.33 -84.74 -19.13
N LYS A 12 10.93 -85.82 -18.46
CA LYS A 12 11.02 -87.19 -18.99
C LYS A 12 9.63 -87.68 -19.41
N PHE A 13 9.58 -88.32 -20.58
CA PHE A 13 8.37 -88.94 -21.12
C PHE A 13 8.42 -90.46 -20.95
N SER A 14 7.25 -91.08 -20.75
CA SER A 14 7.11 -92.54 -20.75
C SER A 14 7.27 -93.11 -22.16
N LYS A 15 7.73 -94.37 -22.26
CA LYS A 15 7.90 -95.07 -23.54
C LYS A 15 6.60 -95.77 -23.95
N SER A 16 6.28 -95.76 -25.25
CA SER A 16 5.12 -96.45 -25.85
C SER A 16 5.53 -97.13 -27.16
N LEU A 17 4.89 -98.26 -27.51
CA LEU A 17 5.16 -99.06 -28.71
C LEU A 17 4.86 -98.32 -30.04
N PHE A 18 3.99 -97.31 -30.01
CA PHE A 18 3.66 -96.45 -31.15
C PHE A 18 3.60 -94.98 -30.70
N GLY A 19 4.75 -94.29 -30.65
CA GLY A 19 4.85 -92.91 -30.17
C GLY A 19 5.75 -92.03 -31.05
N TYR A 20 5.84 -90.75 -30.70
CA TYR A 20 6.70 -89.79 -31.38
C TYR A 20 8.20 -90.14 -31.24
N SER A 21 9.00 -89.68 -32.21
CA SER A 21 10.46 -89.83 -32.18
C SER A 21 11.03 -89.10 -30.97
N LYS A 22 11.78 -89.83 -30.14
CA LYS A 22 12.38 -89.27 -28.92
C LYS A 22 13.34 -88.11 -29.24
N SER A 23 14.14 -88.21 -30.30
CA SER A 23 15.10 -87.17 -30.66
C SER A 23 14.42 -85.87 -31.10
N GLU A 24 13.33 -85.98 -31.87
CA GLU A 24 12.56 -84.82 -32.31
C GLU A 24 11.85 -84.14 -31.14
N VAL A 25 11.28 -84.93 -30.22
CA VAL A 25 10.68 -84.40 -28.98
C VAL A 25 11.73 -83.72 -28.12
N ASP A 26 12.89 -84.34 -27.89
CA ASP A 26 13.97 -83.75 -27.09
C ASP A 26 14.46 -82.43 -27.72
N GLN A 27 14.59 -82.35 -29.05
CA GLN A 27 14.97 -81.14 -29.76
C GLN A 27 13.92 -80.03 -29.64
N LEU A 28 12.64 -80.35 -29.84
CA LEU A 28 11.53 -79.40 -29.64
C LEU A 28 11.48 -78.89 -28.20
N MET A 29 11.77 -79.75 -27.21
CA MET A 29 11.79 -79.37 -25.80
C MET A 29 12.91 -78.36 -25.50
N VAL A 30 14.07 -78.50 -26.14
CA VAL A 30 15.17 -77.52 -26.03
C VAL A 30 14.77 -76.17 -26.63
N GLU A 31 14.20 -76.18 -27.84
CA GLU A 31 13.72 -74.96 -28.51
C GLU A 31 12.62 -74.25 -27.71
N LEU A 32 11.63 -75.00 -27.22
CA LEU A 32 10.58 -74.47 -26.35
C LEU A 32 11.13 -73.90 -25.04
N ALA A 33 12.12 -74.56 -24.45
CA ALA A 33 12.77 -74.10 -23.22
C ALA A 33 13.52 -72.78 -23.45
N GLU A 34 14.12 -72.58 -24.62
CA GLU A 34 14.79 -71.35 -25.01
C GLU A 34 13.81 -70.19 -25.24
N VAL A 35 12.74 -70.42 -26.02
CA VAL A 35 11.67 -69.43 -26.24
C VAL A 35 10.97 -69.04 -24.93
N LEU A 36 10.72 -70.02 -24.06
CA LEU A 36 10.12 -69.77 -22.76
C LEU A 36 11.06 -68.93 -21.86
N GLY A 37 12.36 -69.24 -21.87
CA GLY A 37 13.36 -68.51 -21.10
C GLY A 37 13.48 -67.06 -21.55
N THR A 38 13.62 -66.83 -22.85
CA THR A 38 13.69 -65.48 -23.42
C THR A 38 12.42 -64.67 -23.15
N SER A 39 11.24 -65.27 -23.34
CA SER A 39 9.96 -64.62 -23.02
C SER A 39 9.82 -64.29 -21.52
N ALA A 40 10.30 -65.16 -20.63
CA ALA A 40 10.28 -64.90 -19.19
C ALA A 40 11.19 -63.73 -18.80
N ASP A 41 12.38 -63.63 -19.42
CA ASP A 41 13.31 -62.53 -19.19
C ASP A 41 12.76 -61.19 -19.73
N GLU A 42 12.19 -61.19 -20.94
CA GLU A 42 11.51 -60.02 -21.51
C GLU A 42 10.35 -59.56 -20.62
N LYS A 43 9.50 -60.49 -20.17
CA LYS A 43 8.40 -60.18 -19.25
C LYS A 43 8.92 -59.52 -17.97
N LYS A 44 10.01 -60.04 -17.39
CA LYS A 44 10.63 -59.48 -16.19
C LYS A 44 11.20 -58.08 -16.45
N GLN A 45 11.81 -57.84 -17.61
CA GLN A 45 12.29 -56.51 -17.99
C GLN A 45 11.14 -55.52 -18.17
N LEU A 46 10.07 -55.92 -18.88
CA LEU A 46 8.87 -55.09 -19.07
C LEU A 46 8.21 -54.76 -17.73
N GLN A 47 8.07 -55.72 -16.82
CA GLN A 47 7.52 -55.49 -15.49
C GLN A 47 8.36 -54.47 -14.69
N LYS A 48 9.70 -54.55 -14.76
CA LYS A 48 10.58 -53.54 -14.15
C LYS A 48 10.39 -52.16 -14.77
N MET A 49 10.26 -52.08 -16.10
CA MET A 49 10.04 -50.82 -16.80
C MET A 49 8.69 -50.20 -16.44
N VAL A 50 7.62 -51.00 -16.35
CA VAL A 50 6.29 -50.56 -15.93
C VAL A 50 6.35 -50.00 -14.52
N SER A 51 6.89 -50.77 -13.57
CA SER A 51 7.01 -50.32 -12.18
C SER A 51 7.82 -49.03 -12.04
N ARG A 52 8.92 -48.88 -12.79
CA ARG A 52 9.71 -47.64 -12.80
C ARG A 52 8.89 -46.47 -13.36
N ARG A 53 8.17 -46.66 -14.46
CA ARG A 53 7.33 -45.61 -15.07
C ARG A 53 6.18 -45.21 -14.15
N GLU A 54 5.53 -46.16 -13.49
CA GLU A 54 4.46 -45.90 -12.52
C GLU A 54 4.95 -45.06 -11.34
N SER A 55 6.16 -45.36 -10.82
CA SER A 55 6.79 -44.55 -9.78
C SER A 55 7.06 -43.12 -10.26
N THR A 56 7.61 -42.94 -11.46
CA THR A 56 7.83 -41.61 -12.05
C THR A 56 6.54 -40.84 -12.28
N ILE A 57 5.47 -41.50 -12.76
CA ILE A 57 4.15 -40.87 -12.93
C ILE A 57 3.60 -40.39 -11.59
N THR A 58 3.76 -41.19 -10.54
CA THR A 58 3.30 -40.84 -9.20
C THR A 58 4.04 -39.61 -8.67
N GLU A 59 5.36 -39.56 -8.85
CA GLU A 59 6.16 -38.39 -8.48
C GLU A 59 5.75 -37.13 -9.25
N PHE A 60 5.50 -37.24 -10.56
CA PHE A 60 5.04 -36.11 -11.36
C PHE A 60 3.67 -35.61 -10.91
N ARG A 61 2.73 -36.51 -10.60
CA ARG A 61 1.41 -36.12 -10.08
C ARG A 61 1.51 -35.37 -8.75
N GLN A 62 2.38 -35.82 -7.85
CA GLN A 62 2.60 -35.14 -6.56
C GLN A 62 3.22 -33.76 -6.73
N ARG A 63 4.15 -33.61 -7.69
CA ARG A 63 4.72 -32.29 -8.05
C ARG A 63 3.68 -31.37 -8.68
N GLU A 64 2.82 -31.89 -9.54
CA GLU A 64 1.72 -31.14 -10.16
C GLU A 64 0.73 -30.64 -9.11
N GLU A 65 0.34 -31.49 -8.15
CA GLU A 65 -0.51 -31.13 -7.03
C GLU A 65 0.11 -30.00 -6.20
N THR A 66 1.39 -30.15 -5.82
CA THR A 66 2.13 -29.12 -5.06
C THR A 66 2.19 -27.80 -5.83
N LEU A 67 2.44 -27.85 -7.14
CA LEU A 67 2.50 -26.67 -7.99
C LEU A 67 1.14 -25.98 -8.07
N ARG A 68 0.06 -26.76 -8.25
CA ARG A 68 -1.31 -26.25 -8.29
C ARG A 68 -1.69 -25.58 -6.97
N ASP A 69 -1.40 -26.20 -5.84
CA ASP A 69 -1.69 -25.64 -4.51
C ASP A 69 -0.89 -24.35 -4.26
N THR A 70 0.36 -24.33 -4.69
CA THR A 70 1.21 -23.14 -4.65
C THR A 70 0.60 -22.01 -5.48
N LEU A 71 0.19 -22.28 -6.72
CA LEU A 71 -0.43 -21.29 -7.60
C LEU A 71 -1.75 -20.74 -7.02
N MET A 72 -2.60 -21.61 -6.48
CA MET A 72 -3.84 -21.19 -5.81
C MET A 72 -3.56 -20.30 -4.60
N THR A 73 -2.56 -20.67 -3.79
CA THR A 73 -2.16 -19.90 -2.62
C THR A 73 -1.59 -18.54 -3.01
N THR A 74 -0.72 -18.51 -4.03
CA THR A 74 -0.16 -17.26 -4.58
C THR A 74 -1.26 -16.36 -5.13
N GLN A 75 -2.22 -16.91 -5.87
CA GLN A 75 -3.34 -16.13 -6.40
C GLN A 75 -4.16 -15.50 -5.27
N LYS A 76 -4.50 -16.27 -4.24
CA LYS A 76 -5.21 -15.75 -3.06
C LYS A 76 -4.42 -14.63 -2.37
N MET A 77 -3.12 -14.83 -2.17
CA MET A 77 -2.25 -13.82 -1.57
C MET A 77 -2.21 -12.52 -2.39
N VAL A 78 -2.15 -12.62 -3.72
CA VAL A 78 -2.17 -11.46 -4.62
C VAL A 78 -3.50 -10.71 -4.49
N ASP A 79 -4.62 -11.42 -4.41
CA ASP A 79 -5.94 -10.80 -4.28
C ASP A 79 -6.12 -10.14 -2.90
N ASP A 80 -5.65 -10.77 -1.83
CA ASP A 80 -5.64 -10.20 -0.47
C ASP A 80 -4.75 -8.94 -0.41
N LEU A 81 -3.58 -8.97 -1.07
CA LEU A 81 -2.68 -7.81 -1.16
C LEU A 81 -3.32 -6.66 -1.93
N LYS A 82 -3.98 -6.94 -3.05
CA LYS A 82 -4.73 -5.93 -3.82
C LYS A 82 -5.87 -5.32 -3.01
N ALA A 83 -6.62 -6.14 -2.26
CA ALA A 83 -7.71 -5.68 -1.42
C ALA A 83 -7.19 -4.76 -0.29
N THR A 84 -6.09 -5.16 0.35
CA THR A 84 -5.44 -4.37 1.41
C THR A 84 -4.93 -3.05 0.87
N ALA A 85 -4.20 -3.06 -0.25
CA ALA A 85 -3.68 -1.84 -0.88
C ALA A 85 -4.80 -0.86 -1.28
N ARG A 86 -5.94 -1.36 -1.79
CA ARG A 86 -7.11 -0.52 -2.08
C ARG A 86 -7.67 0.13 -0.84
N LYS A 87 -7.84 -0.63 0.25
CA LYS A 87 -8.32 -0.11 1.53
C LYS A 87 -7.38 0.93 2.12
N GLU A 88 -6.08 0.69 2.08
CA GLU A 88 -5.06 1.66 2.53
C GLU A 88 -5.09 2.94 1.69
N ALA A 89 -5.23 2.82 0.37
CA ALA A 89 -5.38 3.99 -0.50
C ALA A 89 -6.62 4.81 -0.16
N GLU A 90 -7.77 4.17 0.10
CA GLU A 90 -8.99 4.85 0.55
C GLU A 90 -8.78 5.57 1.89
N VAL A 91 -8.10 4.93 2.85
CA VAL A 91 -7.77 5.57 4.14
C VAL A 91 -6.89 6.79 3.94
N ILE A 92 -5.84 6.71 3.12
CA ILE A 92 -4.94 7.83 2.81
C ILE A 92 -5.71 8.99 2.18
N ILE A 93 -6.60 8.71 1.21
CA ILE A 93 -7.42 9.73 0.55
C ILE A 93 -8.35 10.40 1.56
N ASN A 94 -9.03 9.62 2.39
CA ASN A 94 -9.95 10.15 3.40
C ASN A 94 -9.22 11.00 4.45
N GLU A 95 -8.03 10.57 4.88
CA GLU A 95 -7.20 11.33 5.81
C GLU A 95 -6.71 12.64 5.18
N ALA A 96 -6.31 12.61 3.90
CA ALA A 96 -5.92 13.81 3.17
C ALA A 96 -7.08 14.81 3.05
N HIS A 97 -8.30 14.33 2.76
CA HIS A 97 -9.50 15.17 2.73
C HIS A 97 -9.79 15.79 4.10
N SER A 98 -9.77 14.99 5.17
CA SER A 98 -10.02 15.49 6.53
C SER A 98 -8.98 16.56 6.95
N ARG A 99 -7.70 16.34 6.63
CA ARG A 99 -6.64 17.34 6.89
C ARG A 99 -6.86 18.61 6.08
N ALA A 100 -7.27 18.49 4.81
CA ALA A 100 -7.57 19.64 3.97
C ALA A 100 -8.74 20.47 4.52
N GLU A 101 -9.81 19.82 4.99
CA GLU A 101 -10.94 20.49 5.64
C GLU A 101 -10.51 21.25 6.91
N VAL A 102 -9.67 20.64 7.74
CA VAL A 102 -9.12 21.29 8.94
C VAL A 102 -8.31 22.53 8.57
N ILE A 103 -7.44 22.43 7.56
CA ILE A 103 -6.62 23.57 7.08
C ILE A 103 -7.52 24.70 6.56
N LEU A 104 -8.55 24.37 5.77
CA LEU A 104 -9.50 25.36 5.26
C LEU A 104 -10.26 26.06 6.40
N GLN A 105 -10.73 25.30 7.38
CA GLN A 105 -11.43 25.87 8.53
C GLN A 105 -10.51 26.80 9.34
N GLN A 106 -9.25 26.40 9.56
CA GLN A 106 -8.26 27.25 10.23
C GLN A 106 -7.99 28.53 9.45
N ALA A 107 -7.88 28.45 8.11
CA ALA A 107 -7.69 29.60 7.25
C ALA A 107 -8.90 30.55 7.30
N HIS A 108 -10.13 30.03 7.27
CA HIS A 108 -11.35 30.84 7.42
C HIS A 108 -11.42 31.54 8.78
N ASN A 109 -11.12 30.82 9.86
CA ASN A 109 -11.10 31.40 11.20
C ASN A 109 -10.04 32.51 11.30
N ARG A 110 -8.85 32.29 10.72
CA ARG A 110 -7.78 33.29 10.70
C ARG A 110 -8.18 34.53 9.90
N LEU A 111 -8.85 34.34 8.76
CA LEU A 111 -9.35 35.44 7.94
C LEU A 111 -10.40 36.27 8.70
N ALA A 112 -11.34 35.60 9.39
CA ALA A 112 -12.34 36.28 10.22
C ALA A 112 -11.68 37.11 11.33
N GLN A 113 -10.70 36.55 12.04
CA GLN A 113 -9.93 37.27 13.06
C GLN A 113 -9.23 38.50 12.48
N ILE A 114 -8.55 38.36 11.33
CA ILE A 114 -7.87 39.49 10.68
C ILE A 114 -8.87 40.59 10.31
N HIS A 115 -10.06 40.24 9.82
CA HIS A 115 -11.10 41.24 9.53
C HIS A 115 -11.59 41.97 10.78
N GLU A 116 -11.75 41.25 11.89
CA GLU A 116 -12.09 41.84 13.19
C GLU A 116 -11.00 42.80 13.67
N ASP A 117 -9.74 42.36 13.65
CA ASP A 117 -8.57 43.16 14.04
C ASP A 117 -8.47 44.45 13.19
N ILE A 118 -8.68 44.34 11.87
CA ILE A 118 -8.69 45.50 10.96
C ILE A 118 -9.81 46.49 11.34
N ASN A 119 -11.01 45.99 11.65
CA ASN A 119 -12.13 46.84 12.01
C ASN A 119 -11.90 47.53 13.35
N GLU A 120 -11.31 46.84 14.32
CA GLU A 120 -10.94 47.42 15.61
C GLU A 120 -9.86 48.50 15.45
N LEU A 121 -8.81 48.24 14.66
CA LEU A 121 -7.78 49.25 14.36
C LEU A 121 -8.36 50.50 13.68
N LYS A 122 -9.33 50.34 12.77
CA LYS A 122 -10.03 51.49 12.16
C LYS A 122 -10.82 52.30 13.19
N ARG A 123 -11.48 51.64 14.15
CA ARG A 123 -12.18 52.32 15.25
C ARG A 123 -11.23 53.07 16.16
N GLN A 124 -10.12 52.43 16.54
CA GLN A 124 -9.08 53.06 17.36
C GLN A 124 -8.47 54.27 16.67
N ARG A 125 -8.16 54.18 15.37
CA ARG A 125 -7.69 55.32 14.58
C ARG A 125 -8.69 56.47 14.60
N THR A 126 -9.97 56.19 14.36
CA THR A 126 -11.02 57.22 14.35
C THR A 126 -11.16 57.88 15.73
N ARG A 127 -11.11 57.09 16.82
CA ARG A 127 -11.15 57.62 18.18
C ARG A 127 -9.95 58.53 18.45
N PHE A 128 -8.76 58.09 18.11
CA PHE A 128 -7.54 58.87 18.27
C PHE A 128 -7.58 60.19 17.49
N GLU A 129 -8.07 60.16 16.24
CA GLU A 129 -8.23 61.37 15.42
C GLU A 129 -9.19 62.38 16.08
N VAL A 130 -10.30 61.92 16.68
CA VAL A 130 -11.25 62.78 17.39
C VAL A 130 -10.65 63.34 18.68
N GLU A 131 -10.01 62.49 19.49
CA GLU A 131 -9.35 62.89 20.75
C GLU A 131 -8.23 63.91 20.50
N LEU A 132 -7.42 63.69 19.45
CA LEU A 132 -6.35 64.61 19.08
C LEU A 132 -6.89 65.96 18.60
N LYS A 133 -7.94 65.97 17.78
CA LYS A 133 -8.59 67.21 17.34
C LYS A 133 -9.14 68.00 18.53
N ALA A 134 -9.85 67.33 19.44
CA ALA A 134 -10.39 67.98 20.63
C ALA A 134 -9.29 68.56 21.54
N LEU A 135 -8.17 67.83 21.70
CA LEU A 135 -7.00 68.33 22.44
C LEU A 135 -6.40 69.58 21.78
N LEU A 136 -6.21 69.55 20.46
CA LEU A 136 -5.67 70.69 19.71
C LEU A 136 -6.60 71.91 19.77
N GLU A 137 -7.91 71.71 19.63
CA GLU A 137 -8.92 72.78 19.78
C GLU A 137 -8.90 73.38 21.19
N SER A 138 -8.77 72.54 22.22
CA SER A 138 -8.64 73.00 23.61
C SER A 138 -7.38 73.85 23.83
N HIS A 139 -6.24 73.43 23.26
CA HIS A 139 -4.99 74.20 23.34
C HIS A 139 -5.07 75.49 22.54
N LEU A 140 -5.67 75.47 21.35
CA LEU A 140 -5.88 76.68 20.55
C LEU A 140 -6.74 77.69 21.28
N LYS A 141 -7.87 77.25 21.87
CA LYS A 141 -8.75 78.11 22.66
C LYS A 141 -8.02 78.75 23.86
N THR A 142 -7.12 77.99 24.50
CA THR A 142 -6.29 78.53 25.59
C THR A 142 -5.37 79.65 25.11
N LEU A 143 -4.81 79.52 23.90
CA LEU A 143 -3.97 80.57 23.30
C LEU A 143 -4.80 81.79 22.84
N GLU A 144 -5.99 81.56 22.29
CA GLU A 144 -6.90 82.61 21.81
C GLU A 144 -7.53 83.43 22.93
N ILE A 145 -7.75 82.82 24.11
CA ILE A 145 -8.24 83.55 25.31
C ILE A 145 -7.24 84.63 25.73
N GLY A 146 -6.01 84.63 25.17
CA GLY A 146 -4.98 85.60 25.48
C GLY A 146 -4.50 85.42 26.91
N ASP A 147 -3.26 85.80 27.19
CA ASP A 147 -2.86 85.95 28.57
C ASP A 147 -3.55 87.23 29.10
N PRO A 148 -4.51 87.12 30.05
CA PRO A 148 -5.16 88.29 30.61
C PRO A 148 -4.15 89.23 31.30
N GLU A 149 -2.93 88.76 31.62
CA GLU A 149 -1.84 89.64 32.02
C GLU A 149 -1.29 90.45 30.85
N VAL A 150 -1.17 89.89 29.64
CA VAL A 150 -0.71 90.61 28.44
C VAL A 150 -1.71 91.69 28.02
N GLU A 151 -3.02 91.41 28.00
CA GLU A 151 -4.03 92.44 27.72
C GLU A 151 -4.07 93.54 28.79
N LYS A 152 -3.88 93.19 30.07
CA LYS A 152 -3.77 94.18 31.15
C LYS A 152 -2.50 95.01 31.03
N VAL A 153 -1.38 94.40 30.66
CA VAL A 153 -0.10 95.09 30.45
C VAL A 153 -0.21 96.05 29.26
N GLU A 154 -0.79 95.64 28.13
CA GLU A 154 -1.05 96.52 26.98
C GLU A 154 -2.03 97.65 27.30
N ALA A 155 -3.07 97.38 28.11
CA ALA A 155 -4.01 98.40 28.59
C ALA A 155 -3.36 99.39 29.56
N ILE A 156 -2.42 98.95 30.40
CA ILE A 156 -1.64 99.82 31.31
C ILE A 156 -0.63 100.65 30.51
N GLU A 157 0.07 100.05 29.55
CA GLU A 157 1.02 100.76 28.69
C GLU A 157 0.36 101.83 27.82
N SER A 158 -0.81 101.53 27.25
CA SER A 158 -1.59 102.51 26.47
C SER A 158 -2.06 103.68 27.33
N LYS A 159 -2.53 103.43 28.57
CA LYS A 159 -2.85 104.48 29.54
C LYS A 159 -1.62 105.33 29.90
N LEU A 160 -0.47 104.71 30.16
CA LEU A 160 0.78 105.42 30.44
C LEU A 160 1.25 106.30 29.27
N LYS A 161 1.09 105.84 28.02
CA LYS A 161 1.39 106.66 26.82
C LYS A 161 0.47 107.88 26.71
N PHE A 162 -0.81 107.76 27.08
CA PHE A 162 -1.73 108.90 27.15
C PHE A 162 -1.28 109.94 28.18
N PHE A 163 -0.85 109.51 29.37
CA PHE A 163 -0.36 110.43 30.41
C PHE A 163 0.96 111.10 30.05
N LYS A 164 1.85 110.44 29.29
CA LYS A 164 3.10 111.06 28.79
C LYS A 164 2.88 112.10 27.68
N LYS A 165 1.78 112.04 26.93
CA LYS A 165 1.43 113.03 25.89
C LYS A 165 0.66 114.25 26.43
N ALA A 166 0.16 114.19 27.67
CA ALA A 166 -0.64 115.23 28.30
C ALA A 166 0.17 116.19 29.19
N LYS A 167 1.51 116.21 29.06
CA LYS A 167 2.41 117.08 29.81
C LYS A 167 3.37 117.82 28.89
#